data_AF-A0A1G5HEY0-F1
#
_entry.id   AF-A0A1G5HEY0-F1
#
_cell.length_a   1.000
_cell.length_b   1.000
_cell.length_c   1.000
_cell.angle_alpha   90.00
_cell.angle_beta   90.00
_cell.angle_gamma   90.00
#
_symmetry.space_group_name_H-M   'P 1'
#
loop_
_entity.id
_entity.type
_entity.pdbx_description
1 polymer ?
#
loop_
_entity_poly.entity_id
_entity_poly.type
_entity_poly.pdbx_seq_one_letter_code
_entity_poly.pdbx_strand_id
1 'polypeptide(L)'
;MANILPLPAREDPPLPRLRQAAVSAPLFRLPLLLQRIPAGFPSPADEYAESALDLNTYLVRNKTATFFFRVIGDSMTGANIHDGDLLVVDRSIEPRHGHIVLAVINNEYTVKRLHRLNGIIELHAENPAYAPISFQEHDELRVWGVVTGAVSRFAV
;
A
#
# COMPACT_ATOMS: atom_id res chain seq x y z
N MET A 1 9.15 -14.75 -21.81
CA MET A 1 7.91 -13.98 -21.46
C MET A 1 7.69 -14.03 -19.95
N ALA A 2 7.54 -12.90 -19.25
CA ALA A 2 7.30 -12.89 -17.80
C ALA A 2 5.85 -13.23 -17.47
N ASN A 3 5.61 -14.37 -16.82
CA ASN A 3 4.30 -14.75 -16.30
C ASN A 3 4.15 -14.22 -14.88
N ILE A 4 2.98 -13.68 -14.51
CA ILE A 4 2.61 -13.55 -13.09
C ILE A 4 2.36 -14.98 -12.61
N LEU A 5 3.37 -15.57 -12.00
CA LEU A 5 3.24 -16.88 -11.39
C LEU A 5 2.36 -16.72 -10.13
N PRO A 6 1.18 -17.35 -10.06
CA PRO A 6 0.52 -17.54 -8.77
C PRO A 6 1.48 -18.34 -7.89
N LEU A 7 1.58 -17.95 -6.62
CA LEU A 7 2.49 -18.55 -5.64
C LEU A 7 2.48 -20.08 -5.75
N PRO A 8 3.60 -20.75 -6.12
CA PRO A 8 3.73 -22.16 -5.81
C PRO A 8 3.70 -22.31 -4.28
N ALA A 9 2.98 -23.32 -3.81
CA ALA A 9 2.95 -23.64 -2.40
C ALA A 9 4.37 -23.98 -1.92
N ARG A 10 4.99 -23.04 -1.19
CA ARG A 10 6.33 -23.08 -0.56
C ARG A 10 7.47 -22.50 -1.41
N GLU A 11 7.63 -21.18 -1.31
CA GLU A 11 8.75 -20.52 -0.59
C GLU A 11 8.52 -19.01 -0.72
N ASP A 12 7.69 -18.48 0.19
CA ASP A 12 7.56 -17.04 0.36
C ASP A 12 8.95 -16.47 0.66
N PRO A 13 9.38 -15.37 0.01
CA PRO A 13 10.58 -14.67 0.45
C PRO A 13 10.46 -14.39 1.95
N PRO A 14 11.56 -14.48 2.72
CA PRO A 14 11.50 -14.32 4.16
C PRO A 14 10.76 -13.03 4.47
N LEU A 15 9.67 -13.14 5.22
CA LEU A 15 8.93 -11.97 5.66
C LEU A 15 9.93 -11.06 6.38
N PRO A 16 9.92 -9.74 6.11
CA PRO A 16 10.65 -8.82 6.99
C PRO A 16 10.23 -9.14 8.41
N ARG A 17 11.16 -9.13 9.37
CA ARG A 17 10.88 -9.51 10.77
C ARG A 17 9.64 -8.74 11.26
N LEU A 18 8.49 -9.42 11.21
CA LEU A 18 7.22 -8.82 11.59
C LEU A 18 7.24 -8.72 13.11
N ARG A 19 7.21 -7.50 13.63
CA ARG A 19 6.77 -7.34 15.01
C ARG A 19 5.29 -7.66 15.03
N GLN A 20 4.93 -8.67 15.81
CA GLN A 20 3.54 -9.09 15.95
C GLN A 20 2.71 -7.90 16.43
N ALA A 21 1.69 -7.52 15.67
CA ALA A 21 0.67 -6.60 16.17
C ALA A 21 0.05 -7.26 17.41
N ALA A 22 -0.20 -6.47 18.47
CA ALA A 22 -0.76 -7.00 19.71
C ALA A 22 -2.07 -7.75 19.41
N VAL A 23 -2.12 -9.03 19.77
CA VAL A 23 -3.32 -9.86 19.68
C VAL A 23 -4.32 -9.28 20.68
N SER A 24 -5.32 -8.54 20.19
CA SER A 24 -6.25 -7.73 20.99
C SER A 24 -5.68 -6.41 21.54
N ALA A 25 -5.08 -5.58 20.69
CA ALA A 25 -4.97 -4.15 21.01
C ALA A 25 -6.38 -3.58 21.33
N PRO A 26 -6.55 -2.79 22.42
CA PRO A 26 -7.82 -2.13 22.67
C PRO A 26 -8.19 -1.26 21.46
N LEU A 27 -9.43 -1.39 20.98
CA LEU A 27 -9.93 -0.54 19.90
C LEU A 27 -10.02 0.90 20.42
N PHE A 28 -9.08 1.74 20.01
CA PHE A 28 -9.13 3.17 20.28
C PHE A 28 -9.93 3.84 19.18
N ARG A 29 -11.24 4.01 19.41
CA ARG A 29 -12.13 4.76 18.53
C ARG A 29 -11.97 6.25 18.86
N LEU A 30 -11.45 7.01 17.91
CA LEU A 30 -11.37 8.47 18.02
C LEU A 30 -12.62 9.09 17.39
N PRO A 31 -13.11 10.22 17.90
CA PRO A 31 -14.20 10.94 17.24
C PRO A 31 -13.80 11.27 15.80
N LEU A 32 -14.71 11.02 14.85
CA LEU A 32 -14.55 11.46 13.47
C LEU A 32 -15.47 12.64 13.23
N LEU A 33 -14.86 13.81 13.10
CA LEU A 33 -15.57 14.98 12.61
C LEU A 33 -15.80 14.78 11.11
N LEU A 34 -17.04 14.48 10.73
CA LEU A 34 -17.46 14.38 9.32
C LEU A 34 -17.51 15.75 8.62
N GLN A 35 -17.30 16.84 9.37
CA GLN A 35 -17.01 18.15 8.81
C GLN A 35 -15.77 18.01 7.93
N ARG A 36 -15.97 18.10 6.61
CA ARG A 36 -14.85 18.22 5.67
C ARG A 36 -14.21 19.57 5.95
N ILE A 37 -13.14 19.56 6.75
CA ILE A 37 -12.31 20.74 6.94
C ILE A 37 -11.68 21.02 5.58
N PRO A 38 -12.05 22.12 4.89
CA PRO A 38 -11.31 22.50 3.71
C PRO A 38 -9.86 22.71 4.13
N ALA A 39 -8.89 22.41 3.28
CA ALA A 39 -7.51 22.82 3.51
C ALA A 39 -7.33 24.38 3.53
N GLY A 40 -8.44 25.14 3.53
CA GLY A 40 -8.57 26.60 3.57
C GLY A 40 -9.63 27.06 4.60
N PHE A 41 -10.28 28.20 4.39
CA PHE A 41 -11.15 28.84 5.40
C PHE A 41 -12.45 28.06 5.67
N PRO A 42 -12.72 27.58 6.91
CA PRO A 42 -13.93 26.84 7.22
C PRO A 42 -15.13 27.78 7.47
N SER A 43 -16.31 27.38 7.00
CA SER A 43 -17.59 28.05 7.31
C SER A 43 -18.20 27.44 8.59
N PRO A 44 -18.89 28.23 9.45
CA PRO A 44 -19.10 27.86 10.87
C PRO A 44 -20.27 26.92 11.17
N ALA A 45 -21.03 26.47 10.17
CA ALA A 45 -22.27 25.72 10.41
C ALA A 45 -22.10 24.26 10.05
N ASP A 46 -22.04 23.39 11.07
CA ASP A 46 -23.03 22.31 11.28
C ASP A 46 -22.54 21.34 12.36
N GLU A 47 -23.27 21.30 13.48
CA GLU A 47 -23.15 20.29 14.52
C GLU A 47 -24.09 19.12 14.21
N TYR A 48 -23.54 17.93 13.92
CA TYR A 48 -24.32 16.69 13.88
C TYR A 48 -23.53 15.49 14.39
N ALA A 49 -24.26 14.57 15.03
CA ALA A 49 -23.79 13.43 15.82
C ALA A 49 -22.87 12.46 15.05
N GLU A 50 -21.80 12.06 15.73
CA GLU A 50 -20.61 11.43 15.15
C GLU A 50 -20.64 9.89 15.17
N SER A 51 -20.09 9.27 14.12
CA SER A 51 -19.63 7.88 14.17
C SER A 51 -18.13 7.87 14.45
N ALA A 52 -17.67 7.25 15.54
CA ALA A 52 -16.24 7.23 15.85
C ALA A 52 -15.41 6.48 14.79
N LEU A 53 -14.31 7.07 14.30
CA LEU A 53 -13.38 6.48 13.35
C LEU A 53 -12.39 5.55 14.07
N ASP A 54 -12.22 4.36 13.49
CA ASP A 54 -11.12 3.46 13.77
C ASP A 54 -10.35 3.23 12.47
N LEU A 55 -9.08 3.67 12.46
CA LEU A 55 -8.20 3.52 11.29
C LEU A 55 -7.96 2.06 10.91
N ASN A 56 -8.04 1.13 11.87
CA ASN A 56 -7.96 -0.29 11.55
C ASN A 56 -9.16 -0.69 10.70
N THR A 57 -10.37 -0.36 11.13
CA THR A 57 -11.59 -0.68 10.38
C THR A 57 -11.64 0.06 9.04
N TYR A 58 -11.08 1.26 8.95
CA TYR A 58 -11.04 2.05 7.71
C TYR A 58 -10.04 1.53 6.66
N LEU A 59 -8.81 1.17 7.07
CA LEU A 59 -7.73 0.80 6.16
C LEU A 59 -7.54 -0.72 6.00
N VAL A 60 -7.88 -1.50 7.02
CA VAL A 60 -7.64 -2.95 7.09
C VAL A 60 -8.92 -3.70 6.72
N ARG A 61 -8.98 -4.16 5.46
CA ARG A 61 -10.10 -4.98 4.96
C ARG A 61 -10.05 -6.40 5.52
N ASN A 62 -8.88 -7.01 5.50
CA ASN A 62 -8.66 -8.38 5.97
C ASN A 62 -7.50 -8.44 6.98
N LYS A 63 -7.83 -8.51 8.27
CA LYS A 63 -6.85 -8.44 9.38
C LYS A 63 -5.75 -9.49 9.30
N THR A 64 -6.04 -10.69 8.79
CA THR A 64 -5.06 -11.78 8.73
C THR A 64 -4.15 -11.71 7.50
N ALA A 65 -4.55 -10.94 6.48
CA ALA A 65 -3.81 -10.78 5.22
C ALA A 65 -3.24 -9.36 5.01
N THR A 66 -3.43 -8.46 5.99
CA THR A 66 -2.97 -7.07 5.92
C THR A 66 -1.71 -6.85 6.73
N PHE A 67 -0.76 -6.14 6.14
CA PHE A 67 0.55 -5.87 6.73
C PHE A 67 0.94 -4.42 6.47
N PHE A 68 1.83 -3.90 7.33
CA PHE A 68 2.31 -2.52 7.24
C PHE A 68 3.77 -2.47 6.81
N PHE A 69 4.08 -1.60 5.86
CA PHE A 69 5.44 -1.37 5.37
C PHE A 69 5.77 0.10 5.48
N ARG A 70 7.04 0.42 5.76
CA ARG A 70 7.51 1.80 5.76
C ARG A 70 8.21 2.11 4.45
N VAL A 71 7.81 3.20 3.84
CA VAL A 71 8.36 3.67 2.56
C VAL A 71 9.74 4.25 2.79
N ILE A 72 10.63 3.95 1.85
CA ILE A 72 11.93 4.59 1.70
C ILE A 72 12.03 5.07 0.25
N GLY A 73 12.39 6.34 0.07
CA GLY A 73 12.51 7.01 -1.23
C GLY A 73 11.23 7.68 -1.72
N ASP A 74 11.31 8.25 -2.92
CA ASP A 74 10.36 9.20 -3.50
C ASP A 74 9.79 8.74 -4.86
N SER A 75 10.04 7.49 -5.24
CA SER A 75 9.59 6.93 -6.53
C SER A 75 8.08 6.89 -6.70
N MET A 76 7.30 7.12 -5.63
CA MET A 76 5.83 7.04 -5.64
C MET A 76 5.13 8.36 -5.28
N THR A 77 5.84 9.48 -5.34
CA THR A 77 5.33 10.81 -4.93
C THR A 77 4.09 11.28 -5.69
N GLY A 78 3.97 10.97 -6.98
CA GLY A 78 2.79 11.24 -7.81
C GLY A 78 1.53 10.48 -7.38
N ALA A 79 1.67 9.41 -6.61
CA ALA A 79 0.57 8.71 -5.92
C ALA A 79 0.35 9.20 -4.48
N ASN A 80 0.97 10.34 -4.11
CA ASN A 80 0.94 10.89 -2.76
C ASN A 80 1.53 9.94 -1.70
N ILE A 81 2.50 9.12 -2.10
CA ILE A 81 3.26 8.24 -1.23
C ILE A 81 4.67 8.81 -1.11
N HIS A 82 5.04 9.20 0.10
CA HIS A 82 6.29 9.90 0.42
C HIS A 82 7.22 9.04 1.26
N ASP A 83 8.50 9.42 1.29
CA ASP A 83 9.48 8.83 2.19
C ASP A 83 8.99 8.91 3.64
N GLY A 84 9.08 7.80 4.38
CA GLY A 84 8.62 7.70 5.77
C GLY A 84 7.16 7.33 5.95
N ASP A 85 6.33 7.32 4.90
CA ASP A 85 4.94 6.89 4.99
C ASP A 85 4.80 5.42 5.40
N LEU A 86 3.66 5.09 6.02
CA LEU A 86 3.25 3.71 6.29
C LEU A 86 2.24 3.25 5.23
N LEU A 87 2.62 2.24 4.46
CA LEU A 87 1.73 1.56 3.53
C LEU A 87 0.96 0.45 4.23
N VAL A 88 -0.31 0.33 3.85
CA VAL A 88 -1.18 -0.79 4.20
C VAL A 88 -1.25 -1.71 2.99
N VAL A 89 -0.77 -2.94 3.13
CA VAL A 89 -0.66 -3.91 2.04
C VAL A 89 -1.48 -5.14 2.35
N ASP A 90 -2.39 -5.51 1.46
CA ASP A 90 -3.26 -6.68 1.57
C ASP A 90 -2.83 -7.76 0.56
N ARG A 91 -2.47 -8.94 1.08
CA ARG A 91 -2.03 -10.10 0.27
C ARG A 91 -3.18 -10.93 -0.26
N SER A 92 -4.41 -10.72 0.22
CA SER A 92 -5.60 -11.45 -0.23
C SER A 92 -6.24 -10.85 -1.50
N ILE A 93 -5.77 -9.69 -1.93
CA ILE A 93 -6.29 -8.99 -3.11
C ILE A 93 -5.49 -9.41 -4.35
N GLU A 94 -6.20 -9.91 -5.37
CA GLU A 94 -5.61 -10.23 -6.67
C GLU A 94 -5.09 -8.94 -7.36
N PRO A 95 -3.80 -8.87 -7.73
CA PRO A 95 -3.22 -7.70 -8.40
C PRO A 95 -3.81 -7.47 -9.80
N ARG A 96 -4.16 -6.23 -10.12
CA ARG A 96 -4.71 -5.82 -11.43
C ARG A 96 -3.92 -4.66 -12.01
N HIS A 97 -4.04 -4.47 -13.32
CA HIS A 97 -3.52 -3.28 -13.98
C HIS A 97 -4.01 -2.02 -13.27
N GLY A 98 -3.10 -1.08 -13.03
CA GLY A 98 -3.37 0.17 -12.34
C GLY A 98 -3.28 0.07 -10.81
N HIS A 99 -3.22 -1.11 -10.20
CA HIS A 99 -3.00 -1.22 -8.75
C HIS A 99 -1.58 -0.80 -8.38
N ILE A 100 -1.43 -0.15 -7.23
CA ILE A 100 -0.12 -0.01 -6.59
C ILE A 100 0.16 -1.31 -5.84
N VAL A 101 1.31 -1.91 -6.09
CA VAL A 101 1.67 -3.22 -5.56
C VAL A 101 3.00 -3.14 -4.82
N LEU A 102 3.10 -3.95 -3.76
CA LEU A 102 4.39 -4.34 -3.23
C LEU A 102 4.88 -5.54 -4.05
N ALA A 103 5.97 -5.36 -4.77
CA ALA A 103 6.59 -6.39 -5.58
C ALA A 103 7.96 -6.76 -4.99
N VAL A 104 8.38 -8.00 -5.25
CA VAL A 104 9.72 -8.50 -4.99
C VAL A 104 10.35 -8.82 -6.33
N ILE A 105 11.45 -8.16 -6.64
CA ILE A 105 12.23 -8.39 -7.85
C ILE A 105 13.61 -8.86 -7.40
N ASN A 106 14.05 -10.04 -7.82
CA ASN A 106 15.37 -10.58 -7.45
C ASN A 106 15.66 -10.47 -5.93
N ASN A 107 14.65 -10.82 -5.12
CA ASN A 107 14.66 -10.77 -3.65
C ASN A 107 14.68 -9.37 -3.00
N GLU A 108 14.51 -8.29 -3.76
CA GLU A 108 14.41 -6.92 -3.25
C GLU A 108 12.97 -6.39 -3.32
N TYR A 109 12.50 -5.78 -2.23
CA TYR A 109 11.16 -5.19 -2.17
C TYR A 109 11.11 -3.84 -2.89
N THR A 110 10.08 -3.63 -3.71
CA THR A 110 9.81 -2.34 -4.35
C THR A 110 8.31 -2.07 -4.38
N VAL A 111 7.94 -0.80 -4.34
CA VAL A 111 6.55 -0.34 -4.48
C VAL A 111 6.42 0.39 -5.80
N LYS A 112 5.52 -0.08 -6.66
CA LYS A 112 5.31 0.45 -8.00
C LYS A 112 3.86 0.25 -8.43
N ARG A 113 3.41 1.01 -9.43
CA ARG A 113 2.14 0.75 -10.11
C ARG A 113 2.32 -0.42 -11.07
N LEU A 114 1.47 -1.42 -10.94
CA LEU A 114 1.43 -2.56 -11.85
C LEU A 114 0.79 -2.17 -13.17
N HIS A 115 1.55 -2.26 -14.25
CA HIS A 115 1.06 -2.03 -15.60
C HIS A 115 1.01 -3.37 -16.34
N ARG A 116 -0.22 -3.90 -16.52
CA ARG A 116 -0.46 -5.16 -17.25
C ARG A 116 -1.38 -4.92 -18.43
N LEU A 117 -0.83 -4.78 -19.64
CA LEU A 117 -1.60 -4.57 -20.87
C LEU A 117 -1.05 -5.47 -21.99
N ASN A 118 -1.94 -6.09 -22.76
CA ASN A 118 -1.59 -6.90 -23.94
C ASN A 118 -0.53 -7.99 -23.67
N GLY A 119 -0.54 -8.57 -22.46
CA GLY A 119 0.43 -9.59 -22.03
C GLY A 119 1.80 -9.04 -21.61
N ILE A 120 2.03 -7.73 -21.73
CA ILE A 120 3.22 -7.04 -21.22
C ILE A 120 2.98 -6.66 -19.76
N ILE A 121 3.94 -6.97 -18.91
CA ILE A 121 3.95 -6.62 -17.49
C ILE A 121 5.12 -5.69 -17.23
N GLU A 122 4.84 -4.54 -16.65
CA GLU A 122 5.82 -3.54 -16.23
C GLU A 122 5.46 -3.00 -14.86
N LEU A 123 6.46 -2.49 -14.17
CA LEU A 123 6.29 -1.75 -12.93
C LEU A 123 6.68 -0.29 -13.13
N HIS A 124 5.71 0.59 -12.92
CA HIS A 124 5.86 2.02 -13.16
C HIS A 124 6.01 2.76 -11.83
N ALA A 125 7.00 3.63 -11.76
CA ALA A 125 7.09 4.60 -10.68
C ALA A 125 6.04 5.70 -10.89
N GLU A 126 5.57 6.30 -9.80
CA GLU A 126 4.76 7.52 -9.85
C GLU A 126 5.65 8.74 -9.66
N ASN A 127 6.80 8.74 -10.33
CA ASN A 127 7.76 9.83 -10.33
C ASN A 127 8.46 9.82 -11.70
N PRO A 128 8.35 10.88 -12.51
CA PRO A 128 8.94 10.94 -13.85
C PRO A 128 10.45 10.74 -13.91
N ALA A 129 11.16 10.92 -12.79
CA ALA A 129 12.60 10.69 -12.71
C ALA A 129 12.99 9.20 -12.80
N TYR A 130 12.04 8.29 -12.67
CA TYR A 130 12.26 6.84 -12.62
C TYR A 130 11.66 6.17 -13.86
N ALA A 131 12.50 5.48 -14.63
CA ALA A 131 12.03 4.73 -15.80
C ALA A 131 11.18 3.52 -15.40
N PRO A 132 10.20 3.11 -16.25
CA PRO A 132 9.49 1.86 -16.07
C PRO A 132 10.44 0.66 -15.99
N ILE A 133 10.11 -0.30 -15.13
CA ILE A 133 10.84 -1.56 -14.99
C ILE A 133 10.11 -2.60 -15.84
N SER A 134 10.77 -3.03 -16.92
CA SER A 134 10.34 -4.14 -17.77
C SER A 134 11.17 -5.38 -17.45
N PHE A 135 10.58 -6.56 -17.55
CA PHE A 135 11.19 -7.82 -17.14
C PHE A 135 11.70 -8.63 -18.33
N GLN A 136 12.92 -9.16 -18.23
CA GLN A 136 13.50 -10.12 -19.17
C GLN A 136 13.07 -11.55 -18.82
N GLU A 137 13.38 -12.53 -19.68
CA GLU A 137 12.94 -13.92 -19.51
C GLU A 137 13.43 -14.59 -18.23
N HIS A 138 14.51 -14.08 -17.64
CA HIS A 138 15.13 -14.64 -16.43
C HIS A 138 14.83 -13.82 -15.17
N ASP A 139 14.10 -12.72 -15.28
CA ASP A 139 13.75 -11.91 -14.11
C ASP A 139 12.59 -12.55 -13.34
N GLU A 140 12.77 -12.73 -12.04
CA GLU A 140 11.70 -13.17 -11.17
C GLU A 140 10.96 -11.96 -10.58
N LEU A 141 9.77 -11.69 -11.13
CA LEU A 141 8.80 -10.79 -10.52
C LEU A 141 7.83 -11.60 -9.64
N ARG A 142 7.75 -11.24 -8.37
CA ARG A 142 6.72 -11.73 -7.45
C ARG A 142 5.91 -10.57 -6.90
N VAL A 143 4.61 -10.54 -7.15
CA VAL A 143 3.74 -9.56 -6.50
C VAL A 143 3.35 -10.09 -5.13
N TRP A 144 3.75 -9.39 -4.09
CA TRP A 144 3.57 -9.80 -2.69
C TRP A 144 2.17 -9.46 -2.16
N GLY A 145 1.63 -8.32 -2.58
CA GLY A 145 0.31 -7.84 -2.21
C GLY A 145 -0.02 -6.47 -2.81
N VAL A 146 -1.26 -6.05 -2.65
CA VAL A 146 -1.78 -4.77 -3.17
C VAL A 146 -1.79 -3.73 -2.07
N VAL A 147 -1.30 -2.53 -2.37
CA VAL A 147 -1.37 -1.38 -1.45
C VAL A 147 -2.82 -0.86 -1.42
N THR A 148 -3.44 -0.90 -0.24
CA THR A 148 -4.82 -0.44 -0.03
C THR A 148 -4.91 0.95 0.58
N GLY A 149 -3.82 1.47 1.14
CA GLY A 149 -3.75 2.81 1.69
C GLY A 149 -2.33 3.20 2.08
N ALA A 150 -2.14 4.49 2.32
CA ALA A 150 -0.92 5.08 2.87
C ALA A 150 -1.29 6.04 4.00
N VAL A 151 -0.46 6.09 5.04
CA VAL A 151 -0.64 6.97 6.19
C VAL A 151 0.66 7.69 6.47
N SER A 152 0.62 9.02 6.42
CA SER A 152 1.73 9.90 6.78
C SER A 152 1.55 10.38 8.22
N ARG A 153 2.64 10.38 8.99
CA ARG A 153 2.68 11.02 10.30
C ARG A 153 3.65 12.19 10.25
N PHE A 154 3.14 13.39 10.47
CA PHE A 154 3.96 14.58 10.57
C PHE A 154 4.65 14.66 11.93
N ALA A 155 5.86 15.19 11.95
CA ALA A 155 6.53 15.56 13.19
C ALA A 155 5.78 16.73 13.83
N VAL A 156 5.52 16.61 15.13
CA VAL A 156 4.95 17.63 16.01
C VAL A 156 5.88 17.82 17.20
#